data_AF-A0A9J6FA75-F1
#
_entry.id   AF-A0A9J6FA75-F1
#
_cell.length_a   1.000
_cell.length_b   1.000
_cell.length_c   1.000
_cell.angle_alpha   90.00
_cell.angle_beta   90.00
_cell.angle_gamma   90.00
#
_symmetry.space_group_name_H-M   'P 1'
#
loop_
_entity.id
_entity.type
_entity.pdbx_description
1 polymer ?
#
loop_
_entity_poly.entity_id
_entity_poly.type
_entity_poly.pdbx_seq_one_letter_code
_entity_poly.pdbx_strand_id
1 'polypeptide(L)'
;MAHDFELYQGKGTGVSGEHKSLGLGGSIVMRLVKDLPLYRNFKCYFDNYFTSVPLLQELKSIGIWALGTIRANRLQGCVLKTDKELRREGRGSYDQKVTKDGDVILVRWQDNGVVNVASSYVGVDDLSTARNWSEATKQHVDIPCPALIKDYNTFMGGVDKMDFYPLTVPSPAKNREMANASICHFVSFAIVNSWLET
;
A
#
# COMPACT_ATOMS: atom_id res chain seq x y z
N MET A 1 -8.05 -4.59 -13.10
CA MET A 1 -8.77 -5.87 -12.97
C MET A 1 -8.56 -6.37 -11.56
N ALA A 2 -9.60 -6.89 -10.92
CA ALA A 2 -9.48 -7.46 -9.58
C ALA A 2 -9.13 -8.94 -9.69
N HIS A 3 -8.14 -9.40 -8.92
CA HIS A 3 -7.71 -10.79 -8.95
C HIS A 3 -8.35 -11.63 -7.84
N ASP A 4 -8.57 -11.04 -6.66
CA ASP A 4 -9.19 -11.70 -5.52
C ASP A 4 -9.85 -10.65 -4.60
N PHE A 5 -10.76 -11.08 -3.72
CA PHE A 5 -11.41 -10.23 -2.73
C PHE A 5 -11.85 -11.03 -1.49
N GLU A 6 -11.87 -10.37 -0.33
CA GLU A 6 -12.40 -10.94 0.91
C GLU A 6 -13.38 -9.97 1.57
N LEU A 7 -14.59 -10.44 1.87
CA LEU A 7 -15.61 -9.64 2.54
C LEU A 7 -15.32 -9.52 4.02
N TYR A 8 -15.27 -8.29 4.53
CA TYR A 8 -15.20 -8.04 5.96
C TYR A 8 -16.56 -8.27 6.63
N GLN A 9 -16.63 -9.26 7.51
CA GLN A 9 -17.82 -9.69 8.25
C GLN A 9 -17.79 -9.27 9.73
N GLY A 10 -16.87 -8.38 10.12
CA GLY A 10 -16.68 -7.99 11.51
C GLY A 10 -15.73 -8.91 12.27
N LYS A 11 -15.97 -9.07 13.58
CA LYS A 11 -15.08 -9.79 14.49
C LYS A 11 -15.07 -11.28 14.12
N GLY A 12 -13.93 -11.78 13.67
CA GLY A 12 -13.78 -13.16 13.18
C GLY A 12 -13.45 -13.26 11.69
N THR A 13 -13.53 -12.15 10.95
CA THR A 13 -13.03 -12.10 9.56
C THR A 13 -11.54 -12.40 9.54
N GLY A 14 -11.13 -13.31 8.65
CA GLY A 14 -9.73 -13.56 8.38
C GLY A 14 -8.96 -14.34 9.46
N VAL A 15 -9.67 -15.06 10.33
CA VAL A 15 -9.09 -15.95 11.35
C VAL A 15 -8.69 -17.29 10.70
N SER A 16 -7.71 -17.26 9.79
CA SER A 16 -6.94 -18.46 9.45
C SER A 16 -5.74 -18.57 10.39
N GLY A 17 -5.45 -19.76 10.91
CA GLY A 17 -4.34 -19.98 11.85
C GLY A 17 -2.96 -19.81 11.22
N GLU A 18 -2.85 -19.98 9.90
CA GLU A 18 -1.59 -20.12 9.16
C GLU A 18 -0.71 -18.87 9.23
N HIS A 19 -1.31 -17.67 9.21
CA HIS A 19 -0.58 -16.39 9.18
C HIS A 19 -0.88 -15.47 10.37
N LYS A 20 -1.43 -16.04 11.46
CA LYS A 20 -1.88 -15.26 12.63
C LYS A 20 -0.76 -14.41 13.26
N SER A 21 0.50 -14.83 13.13
CA SER A 21 1.70 -14.10 13.58
C SER A 21 1.88 -12.74 12.88
N LEU A 22 1.37 -12.59 11.65
CA LEU A 22 1.42 -11.34 10.88
C LEU A 22 0.32 -10.34 11.26
N GLY A 23 -0.55 -10.72 12.20
CA GLY A 23 -1.76 -9.97 12.55
C GLY A 23 -2.84 -10.03 11.47
N LEU A 24 -3.95 -9.34 11.72
CA LEU A 24 -5.14 -9.40 10.84
C LEU A 24 -4.83 -8.93 9.41
N GLY A 25 -4.20 -7.76 9.26
CA GLY A 25 -3.88 -7.19 7.95
C GLY A 25 -2.95 -8.09 7.13
N GLY A 26 -1.86 -8.57 7.73
CA GLY A 26 -0.94 -9.48 7.05
C GLY A 26 -1.59 -10.83 6.70
N SER A 27 -2.44 -11.38 7.58
CA SER A 27 -3.17 -12.61 7.30
C SER A 27 -4.12 -12.48 6.10
N ILE A 28 -4.79 -11.34 5.96
CA ILE A 28 -5.66 -11.04 4.80
C ILE A 28 -4.82 -10.99 3.53
N VAL A 29 -3.71 -10.23 3.55
CA VAL A 29 -2.83 -10.12 2.37
C VAL A 29 -2.32 -11.48 1.92
N MET A 30 -1.85 -12.33 2.84
CA MET A 30 -1.35 -13.66 2.48
C MET A 30 -2.41 -14.56 1.82
N ARG A 31 -3.69 -14.40 2.19
CA ARG A 31 -4.77 -15.12 1.50
C ARG A 31 -5.05 -14.55 0.12
N LEU A 32 -5.10 -13.23 -0.02
CA LEU A 32 -5.36 -12.57 -1.30
C LEU A 32 -4.28 -12.84 -2.36
N VAL A 33 -3.05 -13.14 -1.93
CA VAL A 33 -1.93 -13.48 -2.83
C VAL A 33 -1.74 -14.98 -3.02
N LYS A 34 -2.54 -15.83 -2.37
CA LYS A 34 -2.32 -17.28 -2.31
C LYS A 34 -2.28 -17.94 -3.69
N ASP A 35 -3.12 -17.47 -4.60
CA ASP A 35 -3.27 -18.02 -5.94
C ASP A 35 -2.34 -17.34 -6.97
N LEU A 36 -1.54 -16.34 -6.55
CA LEU A 36 -0.57 -15.71 -7.43
C LEU A 36 0.60 -16.66 -7.71
N PRO A 37 1.06 -16.76 -8.98
CA PRO A 37 2.25 -17.52 -9.30
C PRO A 37 3.49 -17.00 -8.56
N LEU A 38 4.11 -17.86 -7.78
CA LEU A 38 5.29 -17.52 -6.98
C LEU A 38 6.51 -17.26 -7.86
N TYR A 39 7.43 -16.41 -7.39
CA TYR A 39 8.71 -16.08 -8.07
C TYR A 39 8.56 -15.54 -9.50
N ARG A 40 7.42 -14.90 -9.82
CA ARG A 40 7.16 -14.27 -11.13
C ARG A 40 7.36 -12.75 -11.15
N ASN A 41 8.12 -12.21 -10.18
CA ASN A 41 8.41 -10.76 -10.08
C ASN A 41 7.14 -9.90 -9.87
N PHE A 42 6.11 -10.48 -9.23
CA PHE A 42 4.95 -9.72 -8.77
C PHE A 42 5.37 -8.69 -7.73
N LYS A 43 4.72 -7.53 -7.76
CA LYS A 43 4.93 -6.41 -6.84
C LYS A 43 3.60 -6.02 -6.23
N CYS A 44 3.50 -6.09 -4.91
CA CYS A 44 2.33 -5.65 -4.18
C CYS A 44 2.58 -4.27 -3.56
N TYR A 45 1.57 -3.41 -3.65
CA TYR A 45 1.61 -2.05 -3.12
C TYR A 45 0.57 -1.93 -2.00
N PHE A 46 0.99 -1.44 -0.84
CA PHE A 46 0.17 -1.49 0.38
C PHE A 46 -0.03 -0.12 1.02
N ASP A 47 -1.21 0.08 1.58
CA ASP A 47 -1.47 1.18 2.50
C ASP A 47 -0.81 0.93 3.87
N ASN A 48 -0.93 1.91 4.77
CA ASN A 48 -0.36 1.80 6.12
C ASN A 48 -1.07 0.82 7.05
N TYR A 49 -2.30 0.39 6.71
CA TYR A 49 -3.06 -0.53 7.52
C TYR A 49 -2.49 -1.94 7.38
N PHE A 50 -2.22 -2.37 6.14
CA PHE A 50 -1.69 -3.71 5.84
C PHE A 50 -0.17 -3.81 6.03
N THR A 51 0.58 -2.72 5.81
CA THR A 51 2.05 -2.78 5.81
C THR A 51 2.65 -3.07 7.18
N SER A 52 3.54 -4.06 7.21
CA SER A 52 4.43 -4.36 8.34
C SER A 52 5.71 -5.02 7.84
N VAL A 53 6.82 -4.85 8.56
CA VAL A 53 8.09 -5.50 8.21
C VAL A 53 7.94 -7.02 8.09
N PRO A 54 7.36 -7.76 9.06
CA PRO A 54 7.22 -9.21 8.93
C PRO A 54 6.43 -9.65 7.70
N LEU A 55 5.39 -8.90 7.31
CA LEU A 55 4.64 -9.19 6.08
C LEU A 55 5.51 -9.03 4.84
N LEU A 56 6.33 -7.98 4.76
CA LEU A 56 7.23 -7.75 3.63
C LEU A 56 8.28 -8.88 3.51
N GLN A 57 8.75 -9.39 4.64
CA GLN A 57 9.70 -10.51 4.70
C GLN A 57 9.03 -11.81 4.23
N GLU A 58 7.80 -12.08 4.68
CA GLU A 58 7.03 -13.26 4.27
C GLU A 58 6.72 -13.25 2.77
N LEU A 59 6.26 -12.11 2.22
CA LEU A 59 6.02 -11.99 0.79
C LEU A 59 7.29 -12.21 -0.03
N LYS A 60 8.42 -11.67 0.45
CA LYS A 60 9.72 -11.87 -0.18
C LYS A 60 10.14 -13.35 -0.18
N SER A 61 9.85 -14.08 0.90
CA SER A 61 10.19 -15.50 1.02
C SER A 61 9.48 -16.37 -0.02
N ILE A 62 8.30 -15.95 -0.48
CA ILE A 62 7.53 -16.59 -1.56
C ILE A 62 7.74 -15.94 -2.94
N GLY A 63 8.74 -15.07 -3.07
CA GLY A 63 9.11 -14.44 -4.35
C GLY A 63 8.18 -13.33 -4.82
N ILE A 64 7.43 -12.72 -3.91
CA ILE A 64 6.57 -11.55 -4.15
C ILE A 64 7.24 -10.32 -3.53
N TRP A 65 7.48 -9.32 -4.36
CA TRP A 65 8.01 -8.04 -3.91
C TRP A 65 6.90 -7.17 -3.33
N ALA A 66 7.27 -6.29 -2.41
CA ALA A 66 6.32 -5.52 -1.63
C ALA A 66 6.86 -4.12 -1.35
N LEU A 67 5.97 -3.13 -1.45
CA LEU A 67 6.27 -1.74 -1.11
C LEU A 67 5.02 -1.06 -0.53
N GLY A 68 5.16 -0.32 0.56
CA GLY A 68 3.99 0.30 1.19
C GLY A 68 4.33 1.36 2.21
N THR A 69 3.37 2.25 2.46
CA THR A 69 3.51 3.20 3.57
C THR A 69 3.46 2.45 4.90
N ILE A 70 4.32 2.81 5.85
CA ILE A 70 4.40 2.12 7.15
C ILE A 70 4.19 3.08 8.30
N ARG A 71 3.53 2.61 9.37
CA ARG A 71 3.36 3.41 10.59
C ARG A 71 4.67 3.45 11.38
N ALA A 72 4.96 4.58 12.02
CA ALA A 72 6.20 4.78 12.77
C ALA A 72 6.38 3.77 13.92
N ASN A 73 5.29 3.25 14.50
CA ASN A 73 5.32 2.23 15.54
C ASN A 73 5.57 0.80 15.01
N ARG A 74 5.72 0.61 13.70
CA ARG A 74 5.94 -0.70 13.05
C ARG A 74 7.34 -0.86 12.44
N LEU A 75 8.28 0.02 12.78
CA LEU A 75 9.65 0.04 12.24
C LEU A 75 10.61 -1.01 12.83
N GLN A 76 10.10 -1.97 13.63
CA GLN A 76 10.89 -3.06 14.24
C GLN A 76 12.16 -2.60 14.98
N GLY A 77 12.06 -1.49 15.70
CA GLY A 77 13.18 -0.91 16.45
C GLY A 77 14.22 -0.16 15.61
N CYS A 78 13.99 0.02 14.31
CA CYS A 78 14.83 0.89 13.49
C CYS A 78 14.62 2.36 13.89
N VAL A 79 15.72 3.03 14.25
CA VAL A 79 15.72 4.45 14.61
C VAL A 79 16.06 5.26 13.36
N LEU A 80 15.04 5.92 12.82
CA LEU A 80 15.16 6.93 11.76
C LEU A 80 15.26 8.33 12.40
N LYS A 81 15.78 9.30 11.65
CA LYS A 81 15.74 10.72 12.01
C LYS A 81 14.34 11.12 12.50
N THR A 82 14.31 11.94 13.54
CA THR A 82 13.05 12.46 14.08
C THR A 82 12.38 13.40 13.08
N ASP A 83 11.06 13.54 13.19
CA ASP A 83 10.28 14.48 12.37
C ASP A 83 10.85 15.90 12.46
N LYS A 84 11.38 16.30 13.62
CA LYS A 84 11.96 17.63 13.84
C LYS A 84 13.28 17.82 13.07
N GLU A 85 14.15 16.82 13.09
CA GLU A 85 15.41 16.84 12.33
C GLU A 85 15.13 16.90 10.84
N LEU A 86 14.22 16.05 10.35
CA LEU A 86 13.91 15.97 8.93
C LEU A 86 13.22 17.24 8.41
N ARG A 87 12.29 17.81 9.18
CA ARG A 87 11.67 19.10 8.83
C ARG A 87 12.70 20.24 8.78
N ARG A 88 13.75 20.20 9.60
CA ARG A 88 14.83 21.19 9.59
C ARG A 88 15.73 21.06 8.36
N GLU A 89 15.95 19.85 7.88
CA GLU A 89 16.68 19.58 6.63
C GLU A 89 15.91 20.03 5.38
N GLY A 90 14.61 20.23 5.52
CA GLY A 90 13.75 20.81 4.49
C GLY A 90 13.04 19.76 3.65
N ARG A 91 12.18 20.24 2.76
CA ARG A 91 11.35 19.40 1.90
C ARG A 91 12.21 18.65 0.88
N GLY A 92 11.94 17.35 0.71
CA GLY A 92 12.73 16.44 -0.11
C GLY A 92 13.84 15.70 0.65
N SER A 93 14.13 16.10 1.90
CA SER A 93 15.05 15.36 2.76
C SER A 93 14.49 13.97 3.10
N TYR A 94 15.41 13.03 3.30
CA TYR A 94 15.07 11.66 3.68
C TYR A 94 16.10 11.07 4.63
N ASP A 95 15.70 10.01 5.31
CA ASP A 95 16.59 9.10 6.05
C ASP A 95 16.24 7.66 5.67
N GLN A 96 17.25 6.79 5.68
CA GLN A 96 17.08 5.39 5.35
C GLN A 96 17.74 4.47 6.37
N LYS A 97 17.11 3.33 6.61
CA LYS A 97 17.67 2.20 7.36
C LYS A 97 17.30 0.91 6.68
N VAL A 98 18.12 -0.11 6.87
CA VAL A 98 17.80 -1.48 6.49
C VAL A 98 17.51 -2.24 7.78
N THR A 99 16.55 -3.17 7.72
CA THR A 99 16.29 -4.12 8.81
C THR A 99 17.55 -4.91 9.15
N LYS A 100 17.61 -5.47 10.38
CA LYS A 100 18.75 -6.28 10.82
C LYS A 100 19.00 -7.48 9.90
N ASP A 101 17.93 -8.03 9.35
CA ASP A 101 17.97 -9.17 8.43
C ASP A 101 18.44 -8.76 7.02
N GLY A 102 18.64 -7.46 6.75
CA GLY A 102 19.17 -6.95 5.49
C GLY A 102 18.19 -6.98 4.33
N ASP A 103 16.92 -7.26 4.58
CA ASP A 103 15.96 -7.68 3.56
C ASP A 103 14.85 -6.66 3.25
N VAL A 104 14.64 -5.69 4.12
CA VAL A 104 13.65 -4.62 3.99
C VAL A 104 14.31 -3.27 4.25
N ILE A 105 14.09 -2.34 3.34
CA ILE A 105 14.55 -0.96 3.44
C ILE A 105 13.40 -0.11 3.98
N LEU A 106 13.69 0.68 5.01
CA LEU A 106 12.80 1.64 5.62
C LEU A 106 13.30 3.04 5.27
N VAL A 107 12.42 3.83 4.67
CA VAL A 107 12.73 5.21 4.27
C VAL A 107 11.73 6.15 4.89
N ARG A 108 12.24 7.22 5.49
CA ARG A 108 11.45 8.36 5.96
C ARG A 108 11.72 9.53 5.05
N TRP A 109 10.68 10.16 4.52
CA TRP A 109 10.78 11.25 3.56
C TRP A 109 9.91 12.43 4.02
N GLN A 110 10.44 13.65 3.86
CA GLN A 110 9.75 14.90 4.20
C GLN A 110 9.15 15.55 2.96
N ASP A 111 7.82 15.59 2.92
CA ASP A 111 7.06 16.37 1.94
C ASP A 111 6.36 17.56 2.63
N ASN A 112 5.05 17.73 2.47
CA ASN A 112 4.24 18.56 3.36
C ASN A 112 4.19 17.94 4.78
N GLY A 113 4.22 16.61 4.85
CA GLY A 113 4.33 15.84 6.08
C GLY A 113 5.45 14.81 6.01
N VAL A 114 5.77 14.22 7.16
CA VAL A 114 6.71 13.10 7.25
C VAL A 114 5.97 11.82 6.88
N VAL A 115 6.51 11.08 5.91
CA VAL A 115 5.98 9.77 5.49
C VAL A 115 7.05 8.71 5.71
N ASN A 116 6.66 7.54 6.20
CA ASN A 116 7.52 6.36 6.22
C ASN A 116 7.04 5.38 5.17
N VAL A 117 7.98 4.78 4.45
CA VAL A 117 7.74 3.74 3.45
C VAL A 117 8.68 2.57 3.74
N ALA A 118 8.18 1.36 3.54
CA ALA A 118 8.95 0.14 3.61
C ALA A 118 8.95 -0.54 2.23
N SER A 119 10.09 -1.09 1.81
CA SER A 119 10.21 -1.83 0.56
C SER A 119 11.10 -3.05 0.72
N SER A 120 10.74 -4.14 0.04
CA SER A 120 11.57 -5.34 -0.05
C SER A 120 12.44 -5.42 -1.32
N TYR A 121 12.31 -4.45 -2.24
CA TYR A 121 12.96 -4.50 -3.57
C TYR A 121 13.51 -3.16 -4.11
N VAL A 122 13.09 -2.01 -3.60
CA VAL A 122 13.57 -0.68 -4.05
C VAL A 122 14.18 0.10 -2.90
N GLY A 123 15.41 0.56 -3.09
CA GLY A 123 16.11 1.45 -2.18
C GLY A 123 16.06 2.92 -2.62
N VAL A 124 17.07 3.69 -2.22
CA VAL A 124 17.20 5.12 -2.54
C VAL A 124 18.20 5.37 -3.67
N ASP A 125 18.79 4.32 -4.24
CA ASP A 125 19.91 4.40 -5.20
C ASP A 125 19.58 5.23 -6.45
N ASP A 126 18.30 5.31 -6.83
CA ASP A 126 17.83 6.21 -7.85
C ASP A 126 17.06 7.39 -7.22
N LEU A 127 17.69 8.56 -7.17
CA LEU A 127 16.98 9.79 -6.82
C LEU A 127 16.09 10.21 -8.00
N SER A 128 14.82 10.46 -7.70
CA SER A 128 13.82 10.94 -8.65
C SER A 128 13.27 12.28 -8.18
N THR A 129 12.42 12.87 -9.01
CA THR A 129 11.62 14.05 -8.68
C THR A 129 10.15 13.67 -8.59
N ALA A 130 9.46 14.12 -7.54
CA ALA A 130 8.01 14.07 -7.42
C ALA A 130 7.43 15.49 -7.52
N ARG A 131 6.41 15.66 -8.37
CA ARG A 131 5.72 16.93 -8.54
C ARG A 131 4.51 17.01 -7.62
N ASN A 132 4.69 17.57 -6.43
CA ASN A 132 3.61 17.67 -5.43
C ASN A 132 3.21 19.12 -5.18
N TRP A 133 1.97 19.29 -4.72
CA TRP A 133 1.46 20.57 -4.24
C TRP A 133 2.25 21.02 -3.00
N SER A 134 2.77 22.24 -3.02
CA SER A 134 3.35 22.88 -1.86
C SER A 134 2.31 23.70 -1.11
N GLU A 135 2.09 23.39 0.16
CA GLU A 135 1.26 24.27 1.01
C GLU A 135 1.93 25.62 1.24
N ALA A 136 3.26 25.64 1.38
CA ALA A 136 4.03 26.87 1.61
C ALA A 136 3.97 27.87 0.44
N THR A 137 4.18 27.41 -0.80
CA THR A 137 4.18 28.29 -1.99
C THR A 137 2.83 28.33 -2.72
N LYS A 138 1.86 27.49 -2.32
CA LYS A 138 0.56 27.31 -2.98
C LYS A 138 0.66 27.00 -4.47
N GLN A 139 1.63 26.19 -4.85
CA GLN A 139 1.93 25.81 -6.23
C GLN A 139 2.48 24.38 -6.28
N HIS A 140 2.40 23.72 -7.44
CA HIS A 140 3.12 22.47 -7.66
C HIS A 140 4.61 22.74 -7.80
N VAL A 141 5.42 22.01 -7.03
CA VAL A 141 6.87 22.11 -7.06
C VAL A 141 7.49 20.72 -7.24
N ASP A 142 8.65 20.71 -7.85
CA ASP A 142 9.47 19.53 -8.09
C ASP A 142 10.33 19.26 -6.87
N ILE A 143 10.13 18.10 -6.23
CA ILE A 143 10.75 17.75 -4.96
C ILE A 143 11.63 16.52 -5.17
N PRO A 144 12.91 16.55 -4.76
CA PRO A 144 13.73 15.36 -4.72
C PRO A 144 13.08 14.29 -3.84
N CYS A 145 12.92 13.09 -4.39
CA CYS A 145 12.39 11.95 -3.66
C CYS A 145 13.15 10.67 -4.03
N PRO A 146 13.26 9.72 -3.09
CA PRO A 146 13.72 8.38 -3.43
C PRO A 146 12.83 7.71 -4.47
N ALA A 147 13.39 6.92 -5.40
CA ALA A 147 12.63 6.22 -6.45
C ALA A 147 11.45 5.40 -5.91
N LEU A 148 11.62 4.77 -4.75
CA LEU A 148 10.54 4.02 -4.08
C LEU A 148 9.27 4.87 -3.83
N ILE A 149 9.40 6.19 -3.61
CA ILE A 149 8.26 7.09 -3.42
C ILE A 149 7.51 7.28 -4.73
N LYS A 150 8.23 7.41 -5.84
CA LYS A 150 7.64 7.53 -7.18
C LYS A 150 6.94 6.22 -7.58
N ASP A 151 7.58 5.09 -7.34
CA ASP A 151 6.98 3.77 -7.54
C ASP A 151 5.68 3.64 -6.74
N TYR A 152 5.72 3.98 -5.45
CA TYR A 152 4.53 3.94 -4.59
C TYR A 152 3.38 4.76 -5.17
N ASN A 153 3.63 6.02 -5.51
CA ASN A 153 2.60 6.93 -6.01
C ASN A 153 2.03 6.50 -7.37
N THR A 154 2.83 5.79 -8.17
CA THR A 154 2.40 5.29 -9.48
C THR A 154 1.41 4.13 -9.35
N PHE A 155 1.64 3.22 -8.39
CA PHE A 155 0.91 1.95 -8.33
C PHE A 155 -0.11 1.84 -7.18
N MET A 156 -0.01 2.63 -6.11
CA MET A 156 -0.89 2.51 -4.94
C MET A 156 -2.37 2.75 -5.27
N GLY A 157 -2.69 3.62 -6.23
CA GLY A 157 -4.08 3.95 -6.59
C GLY A 157 -4.84 2.86 -7.38
N GLY A 158 -4.32 1.64 -7.51
CA GLY A 158 -4.99 0.56 -8.24
C GLY A 158 -6.36 0.19 -7.65
N VAL A 159 -6.43 0.07 -6.32
CA VAL A 159 -7.67 -0.28 -5.59
C VAL A 159 -8.65 0.89 -5.57
N ASP A 160 -8.18 2.11 -5.29
CA ASP A 160 -9.04 3.31 -5.29
C ASP A 160 -9.75 3.54 -6.64
N LYS A 161 -9.04 3.28 -7.76
CA LYS A 161 -9.63 3.33 -9.09
C LYS A 161 -10.74 2.29 -9.24
N MET A 162 -10.51 1.07 -8.73
CA MET A 162 -11.50 0.00 -8.76
C MET A 162 -12.73 0.34 -7.94
N ASP A 163 -12.57 0.94 -6.75
CA ASP A 163 -13.68 1.35 -5.90
C ASP A 163 -14.52 2.48 -6.53
N PHE A 164 -13.88 3.33 -7.35
CA PHE A 164 -14.55 4.40 -8.06
C PHE A 164 -15.52 3.88 -9.15
N TYR A 165 -15.13 2.87 -9.94
CA TYR A 165 -15.93 2.45 -11.09
C TYR A 165 -17.35 1.96 -10.75
N PRO A 166 -17.58 1.10 -9.73
CA PRO A 166 -18.92 0.67 -9.33
C PRO A 166 -19.86 1.81 -8.90
N LEU A 167 -19.31 2.92 -8.38
CA LEU A 167 -20.10 4.10 -8.00
C LEU A 167 -20.64 4.88 -9.21
N THR A 168 -20.04 4.69 -10.39
CA THR A 168 -20.47 5.34 -11.64
C THR A 168 -21.60 4.58 -12.35
N VAL A 169 -21.83 3.31 -11.97
CA VAL A 169 -22.92 2.50 -12.52
C VAL A 169 -24.23 2.89 -11.82
N PRO A 170 -25.28 3.29 -12.55
CA PRO A 170 -26.57 3.65 -11.96
C PRO A 170 -27.15 2.49 -11.14
N SER A 171 -27.23 2.65 -9.81
CA SER A 171 -27.83 1.65 -8.92
C SER A 171 -29.27 2.04 -8.55
N PRO A 172 -30.27 1.14 -8.67
CA PRO A 172 -31.64 1.47 -8.32
C PRO A 172 -31.82 1.53 -6.79
N ALA A 173 -32.10 2.76 -6.33
CA ALA A 173 -32.77 3.17 -5.09
C ALA A 173 -31.98 3.23 -3.77
N LYS A 174 -32.27 4.33 -3.05
CA LYS A 174 -31.60 4.94 -1.89
C LYS A 174 -31.80 4.20 -0.54
N ASN A 175 -32.59 3.13 -0.53
CA ASN A 175 -33.03 2.40 0.68
C ASN A 175 -32.94 0.88 0.46
N ARG A 176 -31.73 0.30 0.49
CA ARG A 176 -31.53 -1.15 0.40
C ARG A 176 -30.98 -1.70 1.71
N GLU A 177 -31.56 -2.82 2.15
CA GLU A 177 -30.93 -3.70 3.14
C GLU A 177 -29.51 -4.06 2.69
N MET A 178 -28.58 -4.25 3.64
CA MET A 178 -27.14 -4.43 3.33
C MET A 178 -26.85 -5.56 2.33
N ALA A 179 -27.67 -6.61 2.32
CA ALA A 179 -27.56 -7.70 1.35
C ALA A 179 -27.80 -7.21 -0.09
N ASN A 180 -28.85 -6.43 -0.31
CA ASN A 180 -29.20 -5.89 -1.62
C ASN A 180 -28.20 -4.83 -2.10
N ALA A 181 -27.58 -4.09 -1.17
CA ALA A 181 -26.48 -3.17 -1.48
C ALA A 181 -25.22 -3.94 -1.93
N SER A 182 -24.89 -5.03 -1.23
CA SER A 182 -23.75 -5.90 -1.57
C SER A 182 -23.92 -6.56 -2.94
N ILE A 183 -25.12 -7.09 -3.24
CA ILE A 183 -25.42 -7.69 -4.55
C ILE A 183 -25.23 -6.66 -5.67
N CYS A 184 -25.78 -5.45 -5.54
CA CYS A 184 -25.58 -4.40 -6.55
C CYS A 184 -24.10 -4.06 -6.74
N HIS A 185 -23.35 -3.94 -5.64
CA HIS A 185 -21.92 -3.67 -5.71
C HIS A 185 -21.18 -4.76 -6.50
N PHE A 186 -21.45 -6.03 -6.22
CA PHE A 186 -20.80 -7.14 -6.93
C PHE A 186 -21.19 -7.25 -8.41
N VAL A 187 -22.44 -6.90 -8.76
CA VAL A 187 -22.85 -6.82 -10.18
C VAL A 187 -22.05 -5.73 -10.89
N SER A 188 -21.99 -4.52 -10.31
CA SER A 188 -21.20 -3.43 -10.88
C SER A 188 -19.71 -3.77 -10.98
N PHE A 189 -19.16 -4.42 -9.95
CA PHE A 189 -17.77 -4.90 -9.92
C PHE A 189 -17.49 -5.92 -11.02
N ALA A 190 -18.39 -6.88 -11.24
CA ALA A 190 -18.26 -7.88 -12.31
C ALA A 190 -18.32 -7.23 -13.71
N ILE A 191 -19.21 -6.25 -13.91
CA ILE A 191 -19.29 -5.50 -15.18
C ILE A 191 -17.96 -4.78 -15.45
N VAL A 192 -17.43 -4.06 -14.45
CA VAL A 192 -16.16 -3.34 -14.57
C VAL A 192 -15.00 -4.29 -14.85
N ASN A 193 -14.92 -5.42 -14.13
CA ASN A 193 -13.85 -6.41 -14.37
C ASN A 193 -13.96 -7.00 -15.78
N SER A 194 -15.16 -7.36 -16.25
CA SER A 194 -15.35 -7.89 -17.60
C SER A 194 -14.91 -6.92 -18.69
N TRP A 195 -15.20 -5.61 -18.52
CA TRP A 195 -14.75 -4.57 -19.45
C TRP A 195 -13.23 -4.40 -19.46
N LEU A 196 -12.55 -4.58 -18.31
CA LEU A 196 -11.09 -4.51 -18.21
C LEU A 196 -10.38 -5.78 -18.73
N GLU A 197 -11.11 -6.89 -18.89
CA GLU A 197 -10.61 -8.14 -19.49
C GLU A 197 -10.66 -8.14 -21.02
N THR A 198 -11.36 -7.18 -21.63
CA THR A 198 -11.53 -7.08 -23.09
C THR A 198 -10.45 -6.21 -23.73
#